data_AF-A0A3D0D9Y3-F1
#
_entry.id   AF-A0A3D0D9Y3-F1
#
_cell.length_a   1.000
_cell.length_b   1.000
_cell.length_c   1.000
_cell.angle_alpha   90.00
_cell.angle_beta   90.00
_cell.angle_gamma   90.00
#
_symmetry.space_group_name_H-M   'P 1'
#
loop_
_entity.id
_entity.type
_entity.pdbx_description
1 polymer ?
#
loop_
_entity_poly.entity_id
_entity_poly.type
_entity_poly.pdbx_seq_one_letter_code
_entity_poly.pdbx_strand_id
1 'polypeptide(L)'
;MQQRLSRWLLPGLGIKRWLLMLFVGLLLLALGLAYWLTELYRMVNLPDIAFWVTLQFIPKGLRGLLFVLVGGALTWIGWSRTSRYLVRTLVPERQDQSLAQLVYERARLEVGRPVVVMGGGTGLLPIVRALKQTHADVNLKVILSPTETGRLATQLRDELGLAPNQVIFPTSDDVRLWAELENGRLIEGAATIGHYNNGVPISRVFFSRDIRRMKVWENVQGELSASLLQAYAPEVNPEVLATIKSAELIVVAPGHLYTGLLPLLTMPGVASMIETSEAKLVFVANLMTIPGKTARFTVADYLIAIRTATGIEMDYVVVNQGDISRDLLEKYYAEGADIVRLRARSDAISRLTFADTGEETTLVEGAVVVSGHLVSEAPQMISYQTPDGQTSVRELPVARHDPARLARVLDQLLVEE
;
A
#
# COMPACT_ATOMS: atom_id res chain seq x y z
N MET A 1 16.37 -27.98 -13.76
CA MET A 1 15.93 -28.67 -12.52
C MET A 1 16.72 -28.28 -11.26
N GLN A 2 17.96 -27.77 -11.37
CA GLN A 2 18.78 -27.36 -10.20
C GLN A 2 18.47 -25.96 -9.62
N GLN A 3 17.73 -25.09 -10.33
CA GLN A 3 17.38 -23.74 -9.82
C GLN A 3 16.14 -23.69 -8.90
N ARG A 4 15.41 -24.80 -8.70
CA ARG A 4 14.18 -24.83 -7.86
C ARG A 4 14.43 -25.13 -6.38
N LEU A 5 15.58 -25.72 -6.01
CA LEU A 5 15.89 -26.03 -4.60
C LEU A 5 16.38 -24.82 -3.78
N SER A 6 16.92 -23.78 -4.42
CA SER A 6 17.51 -22.64 -3.70
C SER A 6 16.46 -21.73 -3.04
N ARG A 7 15.19 -21.78 -3.47
CA ARG A 7 14.11 -20.99 -2.85
C ARG A 7 13.70 -21.50 -1.46
N TRP A 8 13.90 -22.79 -1.16
CA TRP A 8 13.70 -23.34 0.19
C TRP A 8 14.74 -22.82 1.19
N LEU A 9 15.86 -22.27 0.71
CA LEU A 9 16.93 -21.72 1.52
C LEU A 9 16.80 -20.21 1.75
N LEU A 10 15.74 -19.56 1.27
CA LEU A 10 15.49 -18.14 1.52
C LEU A 10 15.35 -17.87 3.04
N PRO A 11 16.00 -16.83 3.58
CA PRO A 11 15.88 -16.45 4.98
C PRO A 11 14.47 -15.94 5.28
N GLY A 12 13.79 -16.54 6.27
CA GLY A 12 12.45 -16.12 6.72
C GLY A 12 11.56 -17.25 7.24
N LEU A 13 11.68 -18.45 6.67
CA LEU A 13 10.72 -19.54 6.90
C LEU A 13 10.82 -20.29 8.25
N GLY A 14 11.75 -19.96 9.16
CA GLY A 14 11.86 -20.54 10.52
C GLY A 14 12.17 -22.05 10.64
N ILE A 15 11.87 -22.85 9.61
CA ILE A 15 11.97 -24.32 9.56
C ILE A 15 13.41 -24.80 9.72
N LYS A 16 14.41 -23.97 9.38
CA LYS A 16 15.84 -24.31 9.45
C LYS A 16 16.27 -24.72 10.87
N ARG A 17 15.78 -24.01 11.90
CA ARG A 17 16.13 -24.29 13.31
C ARG A 17 15.58 -25.64 13.76
N TRP A 18 14.35 -25.93 13.37
CA TRP A 18 13.66 -27.19 13.70
C TRP A 18 14.24 -28.39 12.96
N LEU A 19 14.59 -28.24 11.67
CA LEU A 19 15.26 -29.29 10.91
C LEU A 19 16.65 -29.62 11.48
N LEU A 20 17.42 -28.59 11.87
CA LEU A 20 18.70 -28.78 12.53
C LEU A 20 18.52 -29.50 13.87
N MET A 21 17.53 -29.09 14.68
CA MET A 21 17.22 -29.73 15.96
C MET A 21 16.80 -31.20 15.79
N LEU A 22 15.98 -31.51 14.78
CA LEU A 22 15.57 -32.88 14.47
C LEU A 22 16.76 -33.74 14.00
N PHE A 23 17.64 -33.17 13.16
CA PHE A 23 18.85 -33.85 12.71
C PHE A 23 19.79 -34.18 13.88
N VAL A 24 20.06 -33.20 14.76
CA VAL A 24 20.89 -33.41 15.95
C VAL A 24 20.25 -34.43 16.90
N GLY A 25 18.94 -34.34 17.11
CA GLY A 25 18.20 -35.29 17.95
C GLY A 25 18.27 -36.74 17.44
N LEU A 26 18.13 -36.93 16.13
CA LEU A 26 18.21 -38.26 15.51
C LEU A 26 19.63 -38.83 15.58
N LEU A 27 20.65 -37.98 15.46
CA LEU A 27 22.06 -38.37 15.60
C LEU A 27 22.37 -38.81 17.03
N LEU A 28 21.90 -38.06 18.03
CA LEU A 28 22.05 -38.42 19.44
C LEU A 28 21.32 -39.72 19.79
N LEU A 29 20.10 -39.92 19.28
CA LEU A 29 19.35 -41.16 19.46
C LEU A 29 20.07 -42.35 18.82
N ALA A 30 20.57 -42.21 17.60
CA ALA A 30 21.33 -43.26 16.92
C ALA A 30 22.60 -43.63 17.69
N LEU A 31 23.33 -42.61 18.19
CA LEU A 31 24.53 -42.81 18.98
C LEU A 31 24.23 -43.48 20.33
N GLY A 32 23.20 -43.02 21.05
CA GLY A 32 22.77 -43.60 22.33
C GLY A 32 22.32 -45.05 22.19
N LEU A 33 21.53 -45.34 21.15
CA LEU A 33 21.11 -46.71 20.84
C LEU A 33 22.31 -47.60 20.49
N ALA A 34 23.28 -47.09 19.74
CA ALA A 34 24.50 -47.82 19.40
C ALA A 34 25.34 -48.18 20.65
N TYR A 35 25.52 -47.25 21.59
CA TYR A 35 26.19 -47.53 22.86
C TYR A 35 25.44 -48.57 23.69
N TRP A 36 24.12 -48.41 23.81
CA TRP A 36 23.29 -49.33 24.58
C TRP A 36 23.28 -50.75 24.00
N LEU A 37 23.14 -50.89 22.68
CA LEU A 37 23.24 -52.19 21.98
C LEU A 37 24.63 -52.83 22.16
N THR A 38 25.69 -52.03 22.14
CA THR A 38 27.06 -52.52 22.34
C THR A 38 27.24 -53.09 23.74
N GLU A 39 26.68 -52.42 24.76
CA GLU A 39 26.78 -52.89 26.14
C GLU A 39 25.89 -54.11 26.40
N LEU A 40 24.67 -54.12 25.85
CA LEU A 40 23.77 -55.28 25.91
C LEU A 40 24.42 -56.53 25.30
N TYR A 41 25.10 -56.36 24.16
CA TYR A 41 25.84 -57.44 23.50
C TYR A 41 27.01 -57.99 24.35
N ARG A 42 27.56 -57.18 25.27
CA ARG A 42 28.63 -57.62 26.18
C ARG A 42 28.11 -58.30 27.44
N MET A 43 26.94 -57.90 27.91
CA MET A 43 26.36 -58.39 29.17
C MET A 43 25.52 -59.66 29.00
N VAL A 44 24.94 -59.89 27.83
CA VAL A 44 24.00 -60.99 27.58
C VAL A 44 24.56 -61.94 26.55
N ASN A 45 24.62 -63.24 26.89
CA ASN A 45 24.89 -64.29 25.91
C ASN A 45 23.69 -64.43 24.97
N LEU A 46 23.83 -63.87 23.77
CA LEU A 46 22.79 -63.93 22.74
C LEU A 46 22.67 -65.35 22.16
N PRO A 47 21.45 -65.79 21.78
CA PRO A 47 21.23 -67.08 21.12
C PRO A 47 21.89 -67.12 19.74
N ASP A 48 22.18 -68.33 19.23
CA ASP A 48 22.92 -68.57 17.97
C ASP A 48 22.31 -67.87 16.74
N ILE A 49 21.00 -67.58 16.77
CA ILE A 49 20.29 -66.84 15.72
C ILE A 49 20.87 -65.42 15.54
N ALA A 50 21.38 -64.81 16.60
CA ALA A 50 21.97 -63.47 16.55
C ALA A 50 23.20 -63.42 15.64
N PHE A 51 23.94 -64.53 15.48
CA PHE A 51 25.07 -64.63 14.58
C PHE A 51 24.68 -64.33 13.12
N TRP A 52 23.55 -64.89 12.69
CA TRP A 52 23.02 -64.72 11.33
C TRP A 52 22.36 -63.35 11.14
N VAL A 53 21.55 -62.91 12.10
CA VAL A 53 20.84 -61.63 12.01
C VAL A 53 21.81 -60.44 12.04
N THR A 54 22.89 -60.53 12.83
CA THR A 54 23.89 -59.46 12.95
C THR A 54 25.10 -59.65 12.02
N LEU A 55 25.02 -60.57 11.04
CA LEU A 55 26.04 -60.75 9.99
C LEU A 55 27.47 -60.90 10.54
N GLN A 56 27.66 -61.68 11.62
CA GLN A 56 28.95 -61.76 12.34
C GLN A 56 30.05 -62.46 11.56
N PHE A 57 29.70 -63.23 10.53
CA PHE A 57 30.65 -63.84 9.59
C PHE A 57 31.40 -62.80 8.74
N ILE A 58 30.94 -61.54 8.72
CA ILE A 58 31.58 -60.43 7.99
C ILE A 58 32.49 -59.63 8.94
N PRO A 59 33.73 -59.27 8.53
CA PRO A 59 34.60 -58.40 9.31
C PRO A 59 33.89 -57.12 9.76
N LYS A 60 34.17 -56.69 11.01
CA LYS A 60 33.47 -55.56 11.67
C LYS A 60 33.39 -54.30 10.80
N GLY A 61 34.46 -53.95 10.09
CA GLY A 61 34.51 -52.78 9.20
C GLY A 61 33.61 -52.91 7.97
N LEU A 62 33.63 -54.06 7.29
CA LEU A 62 32.81 -54.31 6.11
C LEU A 62 31.31 -54.35 6.47
N ARG A 63 30.98 -54.95 7.61
CA ARG A 63 29.62 -55.01 8.12
C ARG A 63 29.05 -53.62 8.41
N GLY A 64 29.84 -52.76 9.07
CA GLY A 64 29.46 -51.37 9.32
C GLY A 64 29.18 -50.61 8.02
N LEU A 65 30.07 -50.75 7.03
CA LEU A 65 29.88 -50.15 5.70
C LEU A 65 28.60 -50.64 5.01
N LEU A 66 28.32 -51.94 5.08
CA LEU A 66 27.11 -52.53 4.50
C LEU A 66 25.83 -51.97 5.14
N PHE A 67 25.78 -51.87 6.47
CA PHE A 67 24.62 -51.28 7.16
C PHE A 67 24.43 -49.79 6.82
N VAL A 68 25.51 -49.02 6.71
CA VAL A 68 25.45 -47.61 6.31
C VAL A 68 24.92 -47.46 4.89
N LEU A 69 25.42 -48.27 3.94
CA LEU A 69 24.99 -48.20 2.54
C LEU A 69 23.54 -48.65 2.37
N VAL A 70 23.16 -49.79 2.93
CA VAL A 70 21.79 -50.33 2.82
C VAL A 70 20.80 -49.44 3.57
N GLY A 71 21.13 -49.04 4.80
CA GLY A 71 20.29 -48.14 5.59
C GLY A 71 20.12 -46.77 4.94
N GLY A 72 21.21 -46.21 4.39
CA GLY A 72 21.19 -44.97 3.63
C GLY A 72 20.32 -45.07 2.37
N ALA A 73 20.45 -46.15 1.59
CA ALA A 73 19.64 -46.38 0.40
C ALA A 73 18.15 -46.54 0.73
N LEU A 74 17.80 -47.33 1.75
CA LEU A 74 16.41 -47.49 2.19
C LEU A 74 15.81 -46.19 2.69
N THR A 75 16.57 -45.41 3.48
CA THR A 75 16.15 -44.09 3.97
C THR A 75 15.92 -43.13 2.82
N TRP A 76 16.85 -43.09 1.84
CA TRP A 76 16.72 -42.24 0.65
C TRP A 76 15.50 -42.61 -0.20
N ILE A 77 15.31 -43.91 -0.46
CA ILE A 77 14.16 -44.40 -1.22
C ILE A 77 12.86 -44.06 -0.51
N GLY A 78 12.76 -44.38 0.79
CA GLY A 78 11.61 -44.08 1.63
C GLY A 78 11.29 -42.59 1.65
N TRP A 79 12.28 -41.75 1.95
CA TRP A 79 12.14 -40.29 1.93
C TRP A 79 11.67 -39.78 0.56
N SER A 80 12.30 -40.24 -0.51
CA SER A 80 11.97 -39.80 -1.87
C SER A 80 10.55 -40.21 -2.28
N ARG A 81 10.03 -41.35 -1.83
CA ARG A 81 8.67 -41.80 -2.17
C ARG A 81 7.62 -41.10 -1.32
N THR A 82 7.85 -41.01 -0.01
CA THR A 82 6.91 -40.34 0.91
C THR A 82 6.78 -38.85 0.59
N SER A 83 7.90 -38.16 0.33
CA SER A 83 7.87 -36.76 -0.09
C SER A 83 7.07 -36.55 -1.37
N ARG A 84 7.29 -37.39 -2.39
CA ARG A 84 6.52 -37.33 -3.64
C ARG A 84 5.03 -37.59 -3.44
N TYR A 85 4.66 -38.52 -2.55
CA TYR A 85 3.26 -38.83 -2.25
C TYR A 85 2.57 -37.70 -1.48
N LEU A 86 3.23 -37.15 -0.46
CA LEU A 86 2.72 -35.99 0.30
C LEU A 86 2.50 -34.79 -0.62
N VAL A 87 3.48 -34.48 -1.49
CA VAL A 87 3.36 -33.37 -2.45
C VAL A 87 2.17 -33.57 -3.39
N ARG A 88 1.96 -34.77 -3.92
CA ARG A 88 0.82 -35.05 -4.81
C ARG A 88 -0.54 -35.04 -4.11
N THR A 89 -0.59 -35.37 -2.83
CA THR A 89 -1.85 -35.47 -2.08
C THR A 89 -2.27 -34.12 -1.50
N LEU A 90 -1.30 -33.26 -1.16
CA LEU A 90 -1.54 -31.97 -0.52
C LEU A 90 -1.56 -30.79 -1.50
N VAL A 91 -1.04 -30.96 -2.72
CA VAL A 91 -1.07 -29.93 -3.76
C VAL A 91 -2.15 -30.29 -4.77
N PRO A 92 -3.29 -29.57 -4.80
CA PRO A 92 -4.30 -29.76 -5.83
C PRO A 92 -3.70 -29.48 -7.21
N GLU A 93 -4.05 -30.32 -8.18
CA GLU A 93 -3.66 -30.25 -9.58
C GLU A 93 -4.33 -29.07 -10.32
N ARG A 94 -4.32 -27.86 -9.73
CA ARG A 94 -4.71 -26.62 -10.41
C ARG A 94 -3.45 -25.88 -10.85
N GLN A 95 -3.43 -25.57 -12.14
CA GLN A 95 -2.36 -24.92 -12.92
C GLN A 95 -1.39 -24.02 -12.12
N ASP A 96 -0.10 -24.26 -12.36
CA ASP A 96 1.08 -23.38 -12.21
C ASP A 96 1.52 -22.86 -10.83
N GLN A 97 0.80 -23.08 -9.74
CA GLN A 97 1.27 -22.58 -8.44
C GLN A 97 2.33 -23.47 -7.78
N SER A 98 3.48 -22.88 -7.46
CA SER A 98 4.55 -23.55 -6.72
C SER A 98 4.15 -23.74 -5.25
N LEU A 99 4.58 -24.85 -4.62
CA LEU A 99 4.34 -25.13 -3.19
C LEU A 99 4.79 -23.99 -2.26
N ALA A 100 5.77 -23.19 -2.70
CA ALA A 100 6.22 -21.98 -2.03
C ALA A 100 5.15 -20.87 -2.06
N GLN A 101 4.43 -20.69 -3.18
CA GLN A 101 3.31 -19.75 -3.28
C GLN A 101 2.18 -20.14 -2.35
N LEU A 102 1.80 -21.42 -2.25
CA LEU A 102 0.73 -21.84 -1.31
C LEU A 102 1.10 -21.59 0.16
N VAL A 103 2.36 -21.81 0.53
CA VAL A 103 2.86 -21.51 1.89
C VAL A 103 2.96 -20.00 2.12
N TYR A 104 3.38 -19.25 1.09
CA TYR A 104 3.44 -17.80 1.12
C TYR A 104 2.04 -17.18 1.23
N GLU A 105 1.07 -17.61 0.44
CA GLU A 105 -0.34 -17.21 0.52
C GLU A 105 -0.92 -17.49 1.90
N ARG A 106 -0.64 -18.67 2.47
CA ARG A 106 -1.13 -18.99 3.82
C ARG A 106 -0.49 -18.14 4.91
N ALA A 107 0.81 -17.81 4.79
CA ALA A 107 1.47 -16.85 5.68
C ALA A 107 0.96 -15.41 5.46
N ARG A 108 0.60 -15.06 4.22
CA ARG A 108 0.02 -13.77 3.84
C ARG A 108 -1.38 -13.59 4.41
N LEU A 109 -2.19 -14.64 4.50
CA LEU A 109 -3.50 -14.60 5.15
C LEU A 109 -3.40 -14.30 6.67
N GLU A 110 -2.27 -14.61 7.32
CA GLU A 110 -2.07 -14.29 8.74
C GLU A 110 -1.61 -12.85 8.99
N VAL A 111 -0.84 -12.26 8.06
CA VAL A 111 -0.29 -10.88 8.18
C VAL A 111 -1.15 -9.85 7.47
N GLY A 112 -1.88 -10.27 6.45
CA GLY A 112 -2.64 -9.45 5.51
C GLY A 112 -1.77 -8.73 4.48
N ARG A 113 -2.34 -8.45 3.30
CA ARG A 113 -1.73 -7.66 2.23
C ARG A 113 -1.53 -6.22 2.70
N PRO A 114 -0.29 -5.70 2.76
CA PRO A 114 -0.04 -4.35 3.23
C PRO A 114 -0.52 -3.33 2.20
N VAL A 115 -1.61 -2.64 2.51
CA VAL A 115 -2.18 -1.59 1.66
C VAL A 115 -2.10 -0.26 2.40
N VAL A 116 -1.63 0.76 1.70
CA VAL A 116 -1.47 2.10 2.25
C VAL A 116 -2.40 3.05 1.53
N VAL A 117 -3.25 3.76 2.27
CA VAL A 117 -4.08 4.84 1.72
C VAL A 117 -3.54 6.17 2.22
N MET A 118 -3.22 7.08 1.30
CA MET A 118 -2.66 8.38 1.59
C MET A 118 -3.60 9.50 1.18
N GLY A 119 -3.76 10.52 2.04
CA GLY A 119 -4.45 11.74 1.64
C GLY A 119 -5.04 12.54 2.79
N GLY A 120 -5.89 13.50 2.44
CA GLY A 120 -6.58 14.36 3.40
C GLY A 120 -8.02 14.61 3.00
N GLY A 121 -8.85 14.95 3.99
CA GLY A 121 -10.26 15.28 3.79
C GLY A 121 -11.18 14.06 3.60
N THR A 122 -12.41 14.33 3.19
CA THR A 122 -13.53 13.38 3.23
C THR A 122 -13.49 12.31 2.13
N GLY A 123 -12.70 12.53 1.07
CA GLY A 123 -12.54 11.57 -0.04
C GLY A 123 -11.80 10.30 0.34
N LEU A 124 -11.10 10.31 1.49
CA LEU A 124 -10.42 9.15 2.04
C LEU A 124 -11.40 8.11 2.62
N LEU A 125 -12.54 8.54 3.17
CA LEU A 125 -13.50 7.65 3.83
C LEU A 125 -14.10 6.59 2.89
N PRO A 126 -14.57 6.92 1.66
CA PRO A 126 -15.06 5.92 0.73
C PRO A 126 -14.01 4.87 0.34
N ILE A 127 -12.74 5.27 0.19
CA ILE A 127 -11.64 4.36 -0.17
C ILE A 127 -11.38 3.38 0.97
N VAL A 128 -11.26 3.88 2.20
CA VAL A 128 -11.06 3.03 3.38
C VAL A 128 -12.25 2.09 3.60
N ARG A 129 -13.48 2.57 3.39
CA ARG A 129 -14.69 1.73 3.42
C ARG A 129 -14.63 0.62 2.37
N ALA A 130 -14.27 0.97 1.13
CA ALA A 130 -14.18 0.03 0.01
C ALA A 130 -13.19 -1.12 0.31
N LEU A 131 -11.99 -0.78 0.77
CA LEU A 131 -10.95 -1.74 1.09
C LEU A 131 -11.33 -2.64 2.27
N LYS A 132 -11.92 -2.06 3.33
CA LYS A 132 -12.32 -2.82 4.53
C LYS A 132 -13.49 -3.77 4.28
N GLN A 133 -14.46 -3.37 3.45
CA GLN A 133 -15.66 -4.18 3.19
C GLN A 133 -15.37 -5.43 2.35
N THR A 134 -14.33 -5.38 1.53
CA THR A 134 -14.12 -6.37 0.45
C THR A 134 -12.98 -7.33 0.79
N HIS A 135 -11.99 -6.88 1.57
CA HIS A 135 -10.77 -7.64 1.83
C HIS A 135 -10.54 -7.86 3.32
N ALA A 136 -10.98 -9.02 3.83
CA ALA A 136 -10.65 -9.44 5.19
C ALA A 136 -9.15 -9.73 5.37
N ASP A 137 -8.42 -9.91 4.27
CA ASP A 137 -7.00 -10.20 4.19
C ASP A 137 -6.15 -8.95 3.93
N VAL A 138 -6.70 -7.73 3.94
CA VAL A 138 -5.91 -6.50 3.77
C VAL A 138 -5.47 -5.95 5.13
N ASN A 139 -4.16 -5.76 5.29
CA ASN A 139 -3.56 -4.99 6.37
C ASN A 139 -3.49 -3.52 5.96
N LEU A 140 -4.57 -2.80 6.26
CA LEU A 140 -4.73 -1.40 5.89
C LEU A 140 -4.00 -0.46 6.85
N LYS A 141 -3.17 0.43 6.31
CA LYS A 141 -2.67 1.63 6.99
C LYS A 141 -3.10 2.89 6.23
N VAL A 142 -3.38 3.94 6.97
CA VAL A 142 -3.83 5.24 6.45
C VAL A 142 -2.84 6.30 6.90
N ILE A 143 -2.27 7.03 5.94
CA ILE A 143 -1.39 8.17 6.20
C ILE A 143 -2.16 9.45 5.90
N LEU A 144 -2.33 10.28 6.92
CA LEU A 144 -3.08 11.53 6.83
C LEU A 144 -2.21 12.66 6.28
N SER A 145 -2.85 13.71 5.76
CA SER A 145 -2.18 14.98 5.47
C SER A 145 -1.60 15.59 6.76
N PRO A 146 -0.40 16.22 6.71
CA PRO A 146 0.18 16.91 7.87
C PRO A 146 -0.67 18.09 8.36
N THR A 147 -1.62 18.58 7.56
CA THR A 147 -2.51 19.68 7.92
C THR A 147 -3.85 19.23 8.50
N GLU A 148 -4.05 17.93 8.72
CA GLU A 148 -5.30 17.38 9.24
C GLU A 148 -5.40 17.58 10.76
N THR A 149 -6.51 18.15 11.22
CA THR A 149 -6.72 18.57 12.62
C THR A 149 -7.21 17.45 13.55
N GLY A 150 -7.10 16.19 13.12
CA GLY A 150 -7.47 15.00 13.88
C GLY A 150 -8.93 14.57 13.74
N ARG A 151 -9.84 15.41 13.23
CA ARG A 151 -11.25 15.04 13.01
C ARG A 151 -11.37 13.82 12.09
N LEU A 152 -10.67 13.82 10.96
CA LEU A 152 -10.67 12.66 10.05
C LEU A 152 -10.10 11.41 10.74
N ALA A 153 -9.07 11.57 11.56
CA ALA A 153 -8.48 10.46 12.32
C ALA A 153 -9.48 9.86 13.31
N THR A 154 -10.32 10.68 13.95
CA THR A 154 -11.41 10.23 14.82
C THR A 154 -12.48 9.51 14.00
N GLN A 155 -12.90 10.06 12.85
CA GLN A 155 -13.88 9.40 11.98
C GLN A 155 -13.40 8.03 11.47
N LEU A 156 -12.13 7.91 11.08
CA LEU A 156 -11.55 6.64 10.67
C LEU A 156 -11.55 5.60 11.79
N ARG A 157 -11.30 6.02 13.03
CA ARG A 157 -11.29 5.13 14.20
C ARG A 157 -12.69 4.76 14.66
N ASP A 158 -13.55 5.75 14.83
CA ASP A 158 -14.87 5.57 15.46
C ASP A 158 -15.90 5.04 14.45
N GLU A 159 -15.93 5.56 13.22
CA GLU A 159 -16.91 5.12 12.21
C GLU A 159 -16.42 3.87 11.46
N LEU A 160 -15.13 3.81 11.13
CA LEU A 160 -14.57 2.73 10.32
C LEU A 160 -13.81 1.68 11.12
N GLY A 161 -13.69 1.82 12.44
CA GLY A 161 -13.08 0.83 13.32
C GLY A 161 -11.61 0.57 13.04
N LEU A 162 -10.86 1.56 12.54
CA LEU A 162 -9.40 1.43 12.40
C LEU A 162 -8.74 1.48 13.77
N ALA A 163 -7.74 0.63 13.99
CA ALA A 163 -6.93 0.68 15.19
C ALA A 163 -6.02 1.92 15.20
N PRO A 164 -5.56 2.39 16.38
CA PRO A 164 -4.71 3.58 16.47
C PRO A 164 -3.42 3.49 15.64
N ASN A 165 -2.81 2.31 15.53
CA ASN A 165 -1.61 2.06 14.73
C ASN A 165 -1.88 1.94 13.21
N GLN A 166 -3.14 1.95 12.79
CA GLN A 166 -3.53 1.97 11.38
C GLN A 166 -3.72 3.39 10.86
N VAL A 167 -3.77 4.41 11.71
CA VAL A 167 -3.92 5.82 11.32
C VAL A 167 -2.69 6.59 11.73
N ILE A 168 -1.87 6.99 10.75
CA ILE A 168 -0.53 7.54 10.95
C ILE A 168 -0.53 9.01 10.57
N PHE A 169 -0.06 9.85 11.49
CA PHE A 169 0.29 11.23 11.20
C PHE A 169 1.72 11.29 10.65
N PRO A 170 1.97 12.05 9.58
CA PRO A 170 3.24 12.01 8.87
C PRO A 170 4.35 12.82 9.54
N THR A 171 4.01 13.69 10.49
CA THR A 171 4.98 14.42 11.31
C THR A 171 4.35 14.78 12.65
N SER A 172 5.18 14.93 13.68
CA SER A 172 4.82 15.54 14.97
C SER A 172 5.19 17.02 15.05
N ASP A 173 5.84 17.56 14.01
CA ASP A 173 6.25 18.96 13.97
C ASP A 173 5.04 19.89 13.87
N ASP A 174 5.08 20.99 14.62
CA ASP A 174 4.14 22.10 14.45
C ASP A 174 4.50 22.89 13.18
N VAL A 175 3.85 22.53 12.07
CA VAL A 175 4.06 23.14 10.75
C VAL A 175 2.87 23.95 10.29
N ARG A 176 3.14 25.08 9.63
CA ARG A 176 2.14 25.82 8.87
C ARG A 176 2.33 25.62 7.38
N LEU A 177 1.23 25.31 6.70
CA LEU A 177 1.20 25.22 5.24
C LEU A 177 1.08 26.61 4.62
N TRP A 178 1.89 26.86 3.60
CA TRP A 178 1.88 28.07 2.78
C TRP A 178 1.65 27.71 1.31
N ALA A 179 0.98 28.60 0.59
CA ALA A 179 0.84 28.53 -0.87
C ALA A 179 1.41 29.79 -1.50
N GLU A 180 2.17 29.62 -2.58
CA GLU A 180 2.61 30.69 -3.46
C GLU A 180 1.76 30.69 -4.73
N LEU A 181 1.20 31.84 -5.05
CA LEU A 181 0.42 32.07 -6.27
C LEU A 181 1.33 32.39 -7.45
N GLU A 182 0.83 32.23 -8.68
CA GLU A 182 1.60 32.55 -9.90
C GLU A 182 2.04 34.03 -9.99
N ASN A 183 1.35 34.93 -9.31
CA ASN A 183 1.73 36.35 -9.22
C ASN A 183 2.72 36.64 -8.08
N GLY A 184 3.25 35.62 -7.40
CA GLY A 184 4.22 35.75 -6.31
C GLY A 184 3.61 36.03 -4.93
N ARG A 185 2.29 36.25 -4.83
CA ARG A 185 1.62 36.48 -3.54
C ARG A 185 1.54 35.18 -2.73
N LEU A 186 1.65 35.33 -1.42
CA LEU A 186 1.61 34.22 -0.46
C LEU A 186 0.28 34.13 0.30
N ILE A 187 -0.13 32.90 0.60
CA ILE A 187 -1.30 32.59 1.42
C ILE A 187 -0.87 31.66 2.55
N GLU A 188 -1.18 32.05 3.78
CA GLU A 188 -0.91 31.27 4.99
C GLU A 188 -2.10 30.41 5.41
N GLY A 189 -1.83 29.16 5.73
CA GLY A 189 -2.73 28.26 6.45
C GLY A 189 -3.59 27.39 5.54
N ALA A 190 -3.67 26.10 5.85
CA ALA A 190 -4.43 25.12 5.07
C ALA A 190 -5.93 25.49 4.93
N ALA A 191 -6.53 26.08 5.98
CA ALA A 191 -7.90 26.55 5.92
C ALA A 191 -8.07 27.74 4.94
N THR A 192 -7.17 28.72 4.98
CA THR A 192 -7.21 29.89 4.07
C THR A 192 -6.99 29.47 2.62
N ILE A 193 -6.00 28.62 2.38
CA ILE A 193 -5.74 28.02 1.06
C ILE A 193 -6.95 27.21 0.62
N GLY A 194 -7.58 26.48 1.54
CA GLY A 194 -8.79 25.69 1.31
C GLY A 194 -9.99 26.51 0.86
N HIS A 195 -10.11 27.79 1.26
CA HIS A 195 -11.20 28.69 0.85
C HIS A 195 -10.79 29.70 -0.23
N TYR A 196 -9.55 29.64 -0.70
CA TYR A 196 -9.05 30.58 -1.70
C TYR A 196 -9.78 30.44 -3.05
N ASN A 197 -10.30 31.56 -3.57
CA ASN A 197 -10.99 31.63 -4.86
C ASN A 197 -10.89 33.00 -5.55
N ASN A 198 -9.66 33.50 -5.76
CA ASN A 198 -9.44 34.82 -6.39
C ASN A 198 -8.92 34.72 -7.84
N GLY A 199 -9.03 33.56 -8.47
CA GLY A 199 -8.72 33.35 -9.90
C GLY A 199 -7.23 33.26 -10.27
N VAL A 200 -6.29 33.60 -9.38
CA VAL A 200 -4.85 33.40 -9.62
C VAL A 200 -4.46 31.98 -9.20
N PRO A 201 -3.86 31.16 -10.08
CA PRO A 201 -3.51 29.79 -9.74
C PRO A 201 -2.44 29.69 -8.65
N ILE A 202 -2.45 28.57 -7.92
CA ILE A 202 -1.40 28.21 -6.96
C ILE A 202 -0.24 27.56 -7.73
N SER A 203 0.93 28.17 -7.63
CA SER A 203 2.18 27.68 -8.23
C SER A 203 2.77 26.52 -7.43
N ARG A 204 2.90 26.68 -6.10
CA ARG A 204 3.42 25.64 -5.20
C ARG A 204 2.93 25.78 -3.77
N VAL A 205 3.13 24.71 -2.99
CA VAL A 205 2.91 24.70 -1.54
C VAL A 205 4.15 24.24 -0.80
N PHE A 206 4.35 24.75 0.41
CA PHE A 206 5.50 24.41 1.25
C PHE A 206 5.19 24.67 2.73
N PHE A 207 6.04 24.15 3.61
CA PHE A 207 5.90 24.37 5.05
C PHE A 207 6.81 25.50 5.54
N SER A 208 6.37 26.18 6.59
CA SER A 208 7.18 27.10 7.39
C SER A 208 6.84 26.93 8.87
N ARG A 209 7.80 27.23 9.75
CA ARG A 209 7.56 27.30 11.21
C ARG A 209 6.85 28.61 11.59
N ASP A 210 6.19 28.62 12.75
CA ASP A 210 5.35 29.73 13.26
C ASP A 210 6.04 31.10 13.19
N ILE A 211 5.45 32.00 12.39
CA ILE A 211 6.06 33.25 11.92
C ILE A 211 5.79 34.42 12.88
N ARG A 212 5.68 34.17 14.20
CA ARG A 212 5.46 35.27 15.17
C ARG A 212 6.56 36.35 15.11
N ARG A 213 7.71 36.08 14.48
CA ARG A 213 8.81 37.03 14.24
C ARG A 213 8.82 37.75 12.86
N MET A 214 8.10 37.33 11.82
CA MET A 214 8.08 38.10 10.54
C MET A 214 6.95 39.14 10.46
N LYS A 215 6.02 39.20 11.42
CA LYS A 215 5.08 40.33 11.52
C LYS A 215 5.75 41.72 11.61
N VAL A 216 7.07 41.76 11.83
CA VAL A 216 7.88 42.99 11.88
C VAL A 216 8.38 43.44 10.49
N TRP A 217 8.24 42.61 9.45
CA TRP A 217 8.77 42.87 8.10
C TRP A 217 7.67 42.91 7.02
N GLU A 218 6.47 43.39 7.37
CA GLU A 218 5.56 43.94 6.35
C GLU A 218 6.20 45.21 5.79
N ASN A 219 6.85 45.11 4.64
CA ASN A 219 7.17 46.31 3.87
C ASN A 219 5.86 46.96 3.40
N VAL A 220 5.93 48.29 3.23
CA VAL A 220 4.89 49.33 3.06
C VAL A 220 3.76 49.04 2.04
N GLN A 221 3.72 47.88 1.39
CA GLN A 221 2.72 47.47 0.38
C GLN A 221 2.07 46.09 0.63
N GLY A 222 2.41 45.37 1.70
CA GLY A 222 1.70 44.15 2.11
C GLY A 222 1.98 42.88 1.28
N GLU A 223 2.98 42.90 0.40
CA GLU A 223 3.42 41.73 -0.37
C GLU A 223 4.63 41.07 0.29
N LEU A 224 4.43 39.87 0.85
CA LEU A 224 5.52 38.97 1.23
C LEU A 224 5.98 38.23 -0.03
N SER A 225 7.26 38.32 -0.38
CA SER A 225 7.88 37.52 -1.44
C SER A 225 8.31 36.15 -0.89
N ALA A 226 8.10 35.08 -1.67
CA ALA A 226 8.52 33.72 -1.32
C ALA A 226 10.03 33.59 -1.03
N SER A 227 10.86 34.49 -1.58
CA SER A 227 12.30 34.55 -1.30
C SER A 227 12.62 34.87 0.17
N LEU A 228 11.67 35.44 0.91
CA LEU A 228 11.83 35.79 2.33
C LEU A 228 11.38 34.67 3.27
N LEU A 229 10.60 33.70 2.78
CA LEU A 229 10.18 32.54 3.56
C LEU A 229 11.21 31.42 3.46
N GLN A 230 11.84 31.09 4.58
CA GLN A 230 12.67 29.89 4.65
C GLN A 230 11.76 28.66 4.64
N ALA A 231 11.72 27.95 3.51
CA ALA A 231 11.03 26.67 3.41
C ALA A 231 11.56 25.71 4.49
N TYR A 232 10.68 25.27 5.37
CA TYR A 232 10.98 24.32 6.42
C TYR A 232 10.70 22.90 5.91
N ALA A 233 11.66 22.00 6.12
CA ALA A 233 11.49 20.58 5.86
C ALA A 233 11.10 19.88 7.19
N PRO A 234 9.82 19.47 7.36
CA PRO A 234 9.41 18.76 8.58
C PRO A 234 10.09 17.42 8.74
N GLU A 235 10.35 17.04 9.99
CA GLU A 235 10.79 15.69 10.32
C GLU A 235 9.62 14.71 10.07
N VAL A 236 9.85 13.73 9.19
CA VAL A 236 8.83 12.75 8.83
C VAL A 236 8.84 11.60 9.82
N ASN A 237 7.67 11.19 10.28
CA ASN A 237 7.49 10.02 11.12
C ASN A 237 8.10 8.78 10.41
N PRO A 238 9.10 8.11 11.02
CA PRO A 238 9.73 6.94 10.40
C PRO A 238 8.75 5.82 10.04
N GLU A 239 7.63 5.72 10.77
CA GLU A 239 6.58 4.75 10.47
C GLU A 239 5.92 5.00 9.11
N VAL A 240 5.81 6.26 8.66
CA VAL A 240 5.30 6.59 7.31
C VAL A 240 6.21 6.00 6.24
N LEU A 241 7.52 6.23 6.35
CA LEU A 241 8.49 5.75 5.37
C LEU A 241 8.56 4.22 5.37
N ALA A 242 8.53 3.59 6.54
CA ALA A 242 8.49 2.13 6.65
C ALA A 242 7.20 1.54 6.06
N THR A 243 6.06 2.19 6.30
CA THR A 243 4.74 1.78 5.79
C THR A 243 4.68 1.88 4.26
N ILE A 244 5.17 2.96 3.67
CA ILE A 244 5.28 3.12 2.20
C ILE A 244 6.19 2.02 1.61
N LYS A 245 7.35 1.80 2.21
CA LYS A 245 8.35 0.83 1.72
C LYS A 245 7.87 -0.62 1.75
N SER A 246 6.99 -0.97 2.68
CA SER A 246 6.47 -2.33 2.87
C SER A 246 5.13 -2.57 2.20
N ALA A 247 4.56 -1.55 1.55
CA ALA A 247 3.29 -1.66 0.88
C ALA A 247 3.39 -2.56 -0.36
N GLU A 248 2.29 -3.24 -0.69
CA GLU A 248 2.09 -3.86 -2.01
C GLU A 248 1.21 -2.96 -2.91
N LEU A 249 0.39 -2.12 -2.29
CA LEU A 249 -0.49 -1.18 -2.96
C LEU A 249 -0.48 0.14 -2.18
N ILE A 250 -0.24 1.23 -2.90
CA ILE A 250 -0.33 2.59 -2.39
C ILE A 250 -1.45 3.31 -3.13
N VAL A 251 -2.48 3.72 -2.41
CA VAL A 251 -3.62 4.48 -2.95
C VAL A 251 -3.54 5.92 -2.49
N VAL A 252 -3.29 6.84 -3.41
CA VAL A 252 -3.45 8.29 -3.21
C VAL A 252 -4.94 8.61 -3.37
N ALA A 253 -5.61 8.82 -2.25
CA ALA A 253 -7.05 9.07 -2.16
C ALA A 253 -7.45 10.39 -2.84
N PRO A 254 -8.73 10.52 -3.27
CA PRO A 254 -9.21 11.79 -3.80
C PRO A 254 -9.26 12.84 -2.68
N GLY A 255 -8.93 14.08 -3.00
CA GLY A 255 -8.86 15.15 -2.03
C GLY A 255 -8.43 16.50 -2.61
N HIS A 256 -8.28 17.49 -1.74
CA HIS A 256 -7.77 18.79 -2.14
C HIS A 256 -6.29 18.67 -2.50
N LEU A 257 -5.94 18.93 -3.77
CA LEU A 257 -4.58 18.79 -4.27
C LEU A 257 -3.56 19.56 -3.41
N TYR A 258 -3.77 20.87 -3.24
CA TYR A 258 -2.82 21.76 -2.58
C TYR A 258 -2.84 21.71 -1.04
N THR A 259 -3.91 21.24 -0.41
CA THR A 259 -4.04 21.23 1.06
C THR A 259 -4.09 19.83 1.66
N GLY A 260 -4.17 18.78 0.85
CA GLY A 260 -4.28 17.40 1.31
C GLY A 260 -3.24 16.48 0.68
N LEU A 261 -3.07 16.53 -0.64
CA LEU A 261 -2.22 15.58 -1.36
C LEU A 261 -0.78 16.07 -1.45
N LEU A 262 -0.54 17.23 -2.08
CA LEU A 262 0.81 17.78 -2.23
C LEU A 262 1.51 17.97 -0.89
N PRO A 263 0.89 18.54 0.17
CA PRO A 263 1.57 18.70 1.45
C PRO A 263 2.11 17.39 2.04
N LEU A 264 1.46 16.26 1.76
CA LEU A 264 1.91 14.93 2.17
C LEU A 264 3.00 14.39 1.22
N LEU A 265 2.75 14.45 -0.08
CA LEU A 265 3.65 13.87 -1.09
C LEU A 265 4.99 14.62 -1.22
N THR A 266 5.02 15.92 -0.88
CA THR A 266 6.25 16.74 -0.89
C THR A 266 7.03 16.64 0.43
N MET A 267 6.60 15.82 1.39
CA MET A 267 7.35 15.67 2.64
C MET A 267 8.69 14.96 2.41
N PRO A 268 9.74 15.30 3.18
CA PRO A 268 11.07 14.73 2.99
C PRO A 268 11.07 13.19 2.99
N GLY A 269 11.63 12.59 1.93
CA GLY A 269 11.75 11.14 1.79
C GLY A 269 10.51 10.41 1.29
N VAL A 270 9.32 11.02 1.28
CA VAL A 270 8.08 10.34 0.80
C VAL A 270 8.19 9.93 -0.66
N ALA A 271 8.55 10.86 -1.55
CA ALA A 271 8.73 10.57 -2.98
C ALA A 271 9.79 9.48 -3.22
N SER A 272 10.95 9.56 -2.56
CA SER A 272 12.02 8.56 -2.69
C SER A 272 11.60 7.17 -2.18
N MET A 273 10.81 7.10 -1.11
CA MET A 273 10.28 5.82 -0.63
C MET A 273 9.24 5.22 -1.58
N ILE A 274 8.42 6.06 -2.23
CA ILE A 274 7.47 5.61 -3.26
C ILE A 274 8.23 5.07 -4.47
N GLU A 275 9.22 5.81 -4.97
CA GLU A 275 10.04 5.43 -6.14
C GLU A 275 10.82 4.12 -5.94
N THR A 276 11.27 3.86 -4.71
CA THR A 276 12.01 2.63 -4.36
C THR A 276 11.11 1.48 -3.91
N SER A 277 9.79 1.71 -3.83
CA SER A 277 8.81 0.69 -3.46
C SER A 277 8.45 -0.19 -4.65
N GLU A 278 8.17 -1.46 -4.41
CA GLU A 278 7.61 -2.38 -5.41
C GLU A 278 6.06 -2.32 -5.44
N ALA A 279 5.47 -1.43 -4.62
CA ALA A 279 4.03 -1.27 -4.54
C ALA A 279 3.45 -0.67 -5.82
N LYS A 280 2.29 -1.17 -6.26
CA LYS A 280 1.49 -0.48 -7.27
C LYS A 280 1.04 0.87 -6.73
N LEU A 281 1.33 1.96 -7.44
CA LEU A 281 0.93 3.30 -7.07
C LEU A 281 -0.31 3.75 -7.85
N VAL A 282 -1.40 4.02 -7.11
CA VAL A 282 -2.71 4.31 -7.67
C VAL A 282 -3.18 5.68 -7.22
N PHE A 283 -3.49 6.57 -8.16
CA PHE A 283 -4.19 7.82 -7.87
C PHE A 283 -5.70 7.66 -8.14
N VAL A 284 -6.53 7.99 -7.17
CA VAL A 284 -7.99 8.05 -7.38
C VAL A 284 -8.39 9.50 -7.64
N ALA A 285 -8.84 9.79 -8.85
CA ALA A 285 -9.14 11.13 -9.28
C ALA A 285 -10.35 11.72 -8.52
N ASN A 286 -10.34 13.03 -8.31
CA ASN A 286 -11.51 13.74 -7.80
C ASN A 286 -12.67 13.64 -8.80
N LEU A 287 -13.92 13.69 -8.31
CA LEU A 287 -15.11 13.74 -9.17
C LEU A 287 -15.30 15.13 -9.78
N MET A 288 -15.11 16.17 -8.96
CA MET A 288 -15.31 17.57 -9.30
C MET A 288 -14.03 18.37 -9.02
N THR A 289 -13.80 19.41 -9.82
CA THR A 289 -12.75 20.39 -9.58
C THR A 289 -13.11 21.28 -8.40
N ILE A 290 -12.10 21.95 -7.83
CA ILE A 290 -12.30 22.88 -6.74
C ILE A 290 -12.07 24.31 -7.26
N PRO A 291 -13.08 25.19 -7.22
CA PRO A 291 -12.98 26.57 -7.71
C PRO A 291 -11.78 27.30 -7.11
N GLY A 292 -11.06 28.06 -7.95
CA GLY A 292 -9.89 28.83 -7.54
C GLY A 292 -8.61 28.05 -7.24
N LYS A 293 -8.67 26.71 -7.25
CA LYS A 293 -7.53 25.83 -6.99
C LYS A 293 -7.24 24.91 -8.17
N THR A 294 -8.20 24.05 -8.49
CA THR A 294 -8.09 23.08 -9.60
C THR A 294 -9.12 23.36 -10.69
N ALA A 295 -9.53 24.62 -10.84
CA ALA A 295 -10.53 25.03 -11.82
C ALA A 295 -10.12 24.55 -13.22
N ARG A 296 -11.03 23.83 -13.90
CA ARG A 296 -10.82 23.20 -15.21
C ARG A 296 -9.76 22.11 -15.28
N PHE A 297 -9.24 21.62 -14.14
CA PHE A 297 -8.31 20.51 -14.14
C PHE A 297 -8.95 19.24 -14.71
N THR A 298 -8.22 18.61 -15.61
CA THR A 298 -8.44 17.26 -16.11
C THR A 298 -7.63 16.27 -15.29
N VAL A 299 -7.85 14.97 -15.51
CA VAL A 299 -7.02 13.92 -14.86
C VAL A 299 -5.53 14.12 -15.16
N ALA A 300 -5.18 14.48 -16.39
CA ALA A 300 -3.79 14.76 -16.78
C ALA A 300 -3.21 15.93 -15.99
N ASP A 301 -3.96 17.01 -15.78
CA ASP A 301 -3.49 18.17 -15.01
C ASP A 301 -3.17 17.82 -13.56
N TYR A 302 -3.95 16.92 -12.94
CA TYR A 302 -3.63 16.39 -11.60
C TYR A 302 -2.32 15.60 -11.60
N LEU A 303 -2.12 14.69 -12.56
CA LEU A 303 -0.91 13.88 -12.66
C LEU A 303 0.32 14.75 -12.94
N ILE A 304 0.22 15.72 -13.86
CA ILE A 304 1.27 16.69 -14.17
C ILE A 304 1.61 17.52 -12.92
N ALA A 305 0.60 18.02 -12.20
CA ALA A 305 0.84 18.83 -11.01
C ALA A 305 1.53 18.03 -9.90
N ILE A 306 1.16 16.76 -9.70
CA ILE A 306 1.82 15.87 -8.74
C ILE A 306 3.27 15.63 -9.19
N ARG A 307 3.49 15.16 -10.42
CA ARG A 307 4.83 14.88 -10.96
C ARG A 307 5.74 16.10 -10.91
N THR A 308 5.22 17.29 -11.25
CA THR A 308 5.99 18.54 -11.22
C THR A 308 6.40 18.92 -9.79
N ALA A 309 5.53 18.69 -8.81
CA ALA A 309 5.80 19.05 -7.42
C ALA A 309 6.68 18.03 -6.68
N THR A 310 6.61 16.74 -7.04
CA THR A 310 7.17 15.64 -6.24
C THR A 310 8.15 14.75 -7.00
N GLY A 311 8.13 14.77 -8.34
CA GLY A 311 8.81 13.78 -9.18
C GLY A 311 8.11 12.42 -9.28
N ILE A 312 6.97 12.23 -8.61
CA ILE A 312 6.25 10.96 -8.56
C ILE A 312 5.44 10.76 -9.85
N GLU A 313 5.63 9.60 -10.48
CA GLU A 313 4.78 9.11 -11.58
C GLU A 313 3.83 8.05 -11.06
N MET A 314 2.56 8.10 -11.48
CA MET A 314 1.54 7.14 -11.03
C MET A 314 1.49 5.95 -11.98
N ASP A 315 1.39 4.73 -11.44
CA ASP A 315 1.22 3.54 -12.27
C ASP A 315 -0.21 3.43 -12.79
N TYR A 316 -1.19 3.76 -11.94
CA TYR A 316 -2.61 3.68 -12.28
C TYR A 316 -3.35 4.95 -11.87
N VAL A 317 -4.38 5.28 -12.63
CA VAL A 317 -5.34 6.32 -12.29
C VAL A 317 -6.77 5.82 -12.37
N VAL A 318 -7.50 5.93 -11.26
CA VAL A 318 -8.90 5.53 -11.16
C VAL A 318 -9.79 6.72 -11.48
N VAL A 319 -10.66 6.59 -12.49
CA VAL A 319 -11.47 7.69 -13.03
C VAL A 319 -12.95 7.33 -13.06
N ASN A 320 -13.81 8.26 -12.60
CA ASN A 320 -15.25 8.11 -12.68
C ASN A 320 -15.77 8.33 -14.11
N GLN A 321 -16.56 7.40 -14.60
CA GLN A 321 -17.39 7.48 -15.81
C GLN A 321 -18.89 7.47 -15.50
N GLY A 322 -19.26 7.44 -14.22
CA GLY A 322 -20.67 7.51 -13.81
C GLY A 322 -21.24 8.91 -13.95
N ASP A 323 -22.50 8.99 -14.33
CA ASP A 323 -23.23 10.23 -14.45
C ASP A 323 -23.61 10.80 -13.08
N ILE A 324 -23.49 12.13 -12.97
CA ILE A 324 -24.03 12.92 -11.87
C ILE A 324 -25.33 13.54 -12.37
N SER A 325 -26.37 13.57 -11.54
CA SER A 325 -27.66 14.14 -11.93
C SER A 325 -27.50 15.59 -12.38
N ARG A 326 -28.31 15.98 -13.37
CA ARG A 326 -28.28 17.31 -13.95
C ARG A 326 -28.49 18.39 -12.89
N ASP A 327 -29.46 18.20 -12.00
CA ASP A 327 -29.79 19.15 -10.93
C ASP A 327 -28.63 19.39 -9.97
N LEU A 328 -27.83 18.35 -9.70
CA LEU A 328 -26.64 18.46 -8.86
C LEU A 328 -25.47 19.11 -9.62
N LEU A 329 -25.27 18.74 -10.88
CA LEU A 329 -24.25 19.35 -11.74
C LEU A 329 -24.48 20.86 -11.92
N GLU A 330 -25.72 21.29 -12.13
CA GLU A 330 -26.05 22.72 -12.26
C GLU A 330 -25.65 23.51 -11.01
N LYS A 331 -25.77 22.91 -9.81
CA LYS A 331 -25.29 23.53 -8.56
C LYS A 331 -23.78 23.63 -8.53
N TYR A 332 -23.06 22.57 -8.88
CA TYR A 332 -21.60 22.61 -8.95
C TYR A 332 -21.09 23.64 -9.97
N TYR A 333 -21.69 23.69 -11.16
CA TYR A 333 -21.33 24.68 -12.18
C TYR A 333 -21.61 26.11 -11.73
N ALA A 334 -22.71 26.35 -11.00
CA ALA A 334 -23.01 27.66 -10.42
C ALA A 334 -21.96 28.10 -9.38
N GLU A 335 -21.31 27.15 -8.71
CA GLU A 335 -20.19 27.40 -7.79
C GLU A 335 -18.82 27.45 -8.50
N GLY A 336 -18.78 27.25 -9.82
CA GLY A 336 -17.54 27.24 -10.62
C GLY A 336 -16.76 25.93 -10.53
N ALA A 337 -17.41 24.83 -10.12
CA ALA A 337 -16.84 23.50 -10.07
C ALA A 337 -17.26 22.70 -11.32
N ASP A 338 -16.26 22.17 -12.03
CA ASP A 338 -16.43 21.34 -13.21
C ASP A 338 -16.23 19.85 -12.90
N ILE A 339 -16.75 18.98 -13.76
CA ILE A 339 -16.43 17.54 -13.71
C ILE A 339 -14.95 17.36 -14.09
N VAL A 340 -14.22 16.60 -13.29
CA VAL A 340 -12.86 16.17 -13.65
C VAL A 340 -12.98 15.09 -14.71
N ARG A 341 -12.66 15.44 -15.95
CA ARG A 341 -12.77 14.52 -17.09
C ARG A 341 -11.43 13.90 -17.44
N LEU A 342 -11.49 12.71 -18.01
CA LEU A 342 -10.43 12.14 -18.83
C LEU A 342 -10.38 12.90 -20.16
N ARG A 343 -9.95 14.16 -20.14
CA ARG A 343 -9.78 14.99 -21.34
C ARG A 343 -8.32 15.38 -21.40
N ALA A 344 -7.55 14.74 -22.25
CA ALA A 344 -6.20 15.20 -22.52
C ALA A 344 -6.21 16.14 -23.73
N ARG A 345 -5.22 17.04 -23.81
CA ARG A 345 -4.74 17.46 -25.12
C ARG A 345 -4.26 16.19 -25.85
N SER A 346 -4.39 16.10 -27.17
CA SER A 346 -4.23 14.84 -27.93
C SER A 346 -2.87 14.13 -27.76
N ASP A 347 -1.89 14.80 -27.16
CA ASP A 347 -0.54 14.37 -26.82
C ASP A 347 -0.41 13.62 -25.49
N ALA A 348 -1.36 13.75 -24.56
CA ALA A 348 -1.27 13.17 -23.22
C ALA A 348 -2.06 11.86 -23.02
N ILE A 349 -2.82 11.39 -24.02
CA ILE A 349 -3.44 10.06 -24.02
C ILE A 349 -2.71 9.17 -25.03
N SER A 350 -2.18 8.04 -24.55
CA SER A 350 -1.70 6.96 -25.41
C SER A 350 -2.62 5.76 -25.29
N ARG A 351 -2.99 5.14 -26.41
CA ARG A 351 -3.64 3.82 -26.39
C ARG A 351 -2.60 2.77 -26.72
N LEU A 352 -2.46 1.78 -25.84
CA LEU A 352 -1.61 0.63 -26.07
C LEU A 352 -2.50 -0.57 -26.38
N THR A 353 -2.13 -1.32 -27.41
CA THR A 353 -2.74 -2.61 -27.73
C THR A 353 -1.71 -3.68 -27.44
N PHE A 354 -2.03 -4.61 -26.54
CA PHE A 354 -1.19 -5.76 -26.25
C PHE A 354 -1.16 -6.69 -27.46
N ALA A 355 0.02 -6.95 -28.02
CA ALA A 355 0.17 -7.67 -29.29
C ALA A 355 -0.23 -9.16 -29.20
N ASP A 356 -0.22 -9.71 -28.00
CA ASP A 356 -0.52 -11.11 -27.67
C ASP A 356 -1.99 -11.34 -27.32
N THR A 357 -2.62 -10.42 -26.57
CA THR A 357 -4.03 -10.55 -26.14
C THR A 357 -5.01 -9.74 -27.00
N GLY A 358 -4.52 -8.70 -27.69
CA GLY A 358 -5.36 -7.72 -28.40
C GLY A 358 -6.09 -6.76 -27.48
N GLU A 359 -5.85 -6.79 -26.17
CA GLU A 359 -6.48 -5.87 -25.22
C GLU A 359 -5.97 -4.45 -25.41
N GLU A 360 -6.89 -3.48 -25.37
CA GLU A 360 -6.56 -2.06 -25.41
C GLU A 360 -6.55 -1.48 -24.00
N THR A 361 -5.45 -0.84 -23.62
CA THR A 361 -5.38 -0.02 -22.41
C THR A 361 -5.12 1.44 -22.75
N THR A 362 -5.70 2.33 -21.95
CA THR A 362 -5.50 3.77 -22.09
C THR A 362 -4.52 4.24 -21.04
N LEU A 363 -3.48 4.94 -21.48
CA LEU A 363 -2.52 5.63 -20.62
C LEU A 363 -2.81 7.13 -20.62
N VAL A 364 -2.70 7.76 -19.45
CA VAL A 364 -2.65 9.22 -19.31
C VAL A 364 -1.43 9.58 -18.48
N GLU A 365 -0.53 10.38 -19.05
CA GLU A 365 0.71 10.81 -18.36
C GLU A 365 1.53 9.62 -17.80
N GLY A 366 1.53 8.49 -18.52
CA GLY A 366 2.20 7.25 -18.11
C GLY A 366 1.36 6.31 -17.23
N ALA A 367 0.26 6.80 -16.65
CA ALA A 367 -0.60 6.01 -15.77
C ALA A 367 -1.68 5.24 -16.53
N VAL A 368 -1.87 3.97 -16.20
CA VAL A 368 -2.96 3.12 -16.71
C VAL A 368 -4.30 3.60 -16.17
N VAL A 369 -5.21 3.91 -17.08
CA VAL A 369 -6.55 4.40 -16.74
C VAL A 369 -7.45 3.22 -16.40
N VAL A 370 -7.92 3.18 -15.16
CA VAL A 370 -8.95 2.25 -14.71
C VAL A 370 -10.23 3.02 -14.47
N SER A 371 -11.23 2.74 -15.28
CA SER A 371 -12.48 3.50 -15.27
C SER A 371 -13.66 2.69 -14.76
N GLY A 372 -14.57 3.35 -14.06
CA GLY A 372 -15.83 2.74 -13.65
C GLY A 372 -16.91 3.77 -13.34
N HIS A 373 -18.14 3.30 -13.13
CA HIS A 373 -19.18 4.14 -12.55
C HIS A 373 -18.91 4.25 -11.05
N LEU A 374 -18.25 5.31 -10.60
CA LEU A 374 -17.73 5.39 -9.23
C LEU A 374 -18.50 6.40 -8.37
N VAL A 375 -19.40 7.19 -8.94
CA VAL A 375 -20.16 8.20 -8.20
C VAL A 375 -21.48 7.66 -7.64
N SER A 376 -21.82 8.15 -6.46
CA SER A 376 -23.14 8.10 -5.82
C SER A 376 -23.49 9.50 -5.32
N GLU A 377 -24.78 9.82 -5.29
CA GLU A 377 -25.27 11.04 -4.66
C GLU A 377 -25.67 10.72 -3.23
N ALA A 378 -25.02 11.37 -2.28
CA ALA A 378 -25.30 11.19 -0.87
C ALA A 378 -25.61 12.55 -0.24
N PRO A 379 -26.56 12.62 0.70
CA PRO A 379 -26.76 13.83 1.47
C PRO A 379 -25.52 14.11 2.33
N GLN A 380 -25.10 15.37 2.37
CA GLN A 380 -24.11 15.86 3.30
C GLN A 380 -24.66 17.03 4.09
N MET A 381 -24.46 16.97 5.39
CA MET A 381 -24.69 18.09 6.29
C MET A 381 -23.55 19.10 6.11
N ILE A 382 -23.87 20.26 5.55
CA ILE A 382 -22.93 21.36 5.38
C ILE A 382 -23.31 22.43 6.41
N SER A 383 -22.36 22.75 7.28
CA SER A 383 -22.46 23.90 8.17
C SER A 383 -22.12 25.16 7.39
N TYR A 384 -23.02 26.12 7.38
CA TYR A 384 -22.81 27.44 6.78
C TYR A 384 -23.14 28.52 7.80
N GLN A 385 -22.49 29.66 7.70
CA GLN A 385 -22.86 30.83 8.50
C GLN A 385 -23.97 31.59 7.78
N THR A 386 -25.08 31.84 8.49
CA THR A 386 -26.10 32.77 8.02
C THR A 386 -25.54 34.20 8.07
N PRO A 387 -26.13 35.14 7.31
CA PRO A 387 -25.76 36.56 7.36
C PRO A 387 -25.77 37.15 8.78
N ASP A 388 -26.54 36.54 9.69
CA ASP A 388 -26.67 36.91 11.10
C ASP A 388 -25.56 36.34 11.99
N GLY A 389 -24.55 35.66 11.40
CA GLY A 389 -23.42 35.05 12.11
C GLY A 389 -23.74 33.73 12.82
N GLN A 390 -24.97 33.19 12.69
CA GLN A 390 -25.34 31.91 13.28
C GLN A 390 -24.89 30.75 12.39
N THR A 391 -24.36 29.68 12.99
CA THR A 391 -24.00 28.47 12.26
C THR A 391 -25.25 27.63 12.06
N SER A 392 -25.73 27.56 10.83
CA SER A 392 -26.85 26.70 10.41
C SER A 392 -26.33 25.47 9.67
N VAL A 393 -27.06 24.37 9.73
CA VAL A 393 -26.70 23.13 9.03
C VAL A 393 -27.78 22.83 8.00
N ARG A 394 -27.37 22.66 6.74
CA ARG A 394 -28.27 22.26 5.65
C ARG A 394 -27.81 20.95 5.05
N GLU A 395 -28.77 20.08 4.79
CA GLU A 395 -28.57 18.88 4.01
C GLU A 395 -28.52 19.25 2.52
N LEU A 396 -27.39 18.99 1.89
CA LEU A 396 -27.20 19.20 0.46
C LEU A 396 -26.77 17.88 -0.19
N PRO A 397 -27.38 17.48 -1.32
CA PRO A 397 -26.87 16.36 -2.09
C PRO A 397 -25.47 16.71 -2.59
N VAL A 398 -24.54 15.78 -2.44
CA VAL A 398 -23.16 15.92 -2.93
C VAL A 398 -22.75 14.67 -3.70
N ALA A 399 -21.92 14.87 -4.72
CA ALA A 399 -21.31 13.78 -5.45
C ALA A 399 -20.17 13.18 -4.61
N ARG A 400 -20.25 11.88 -4.33
CA ARG A 400 -19.22 11.14 -3.59
C ARG A 400 -18.89 9.84 -4.30
N HIS A 401 -17.65 9.40 -4.12
CA HIS A 401 -17.29 8.06 -4.54
C HIS A 401 -18.09 7.02 -3.77
N ASP A 402 -18.69 6.07 -4.49
CA ASP A 402 -19.41 4.92 -3.98
C ASP A 402 -18.39 3.87 -3.51
N PRO A 403 -18.37 3.50 -2.22
CA PRO A 403 -17.41 2.53 -1.70
C PRO A 403 -17.51 1.15 -2.35
N ALA A 404 -18.72 0.67 -2.66
CA ALA A 404 -18.91 -0.67 -3.23
C ALA A 404 -18.47 -0.72 -4.70
N ARG A 405 -18.60 0.39 -5.44
CA ARG A 405 -18.11 0.49 -6.82
C ARG A 405 -16.60 0.69 -6.87
N LEU A 406 -16.04 1.50 -5.96
CA LEU A 406 -14.60 1.63 -5.77
C LEU A 406 -13.94 0.29 -5.43
N ALA A 407 -14.55 -0.49 -4.53
CA ALA A 407 -14.03 -1.79 -4.12
C ALA A 407 -13.79 -2.71 -5.31
N ARG A 408 -14.76 -2.82 -6.22
CA ARG A 408 -14.65 -3.66 -7.43
C ARG A 408 -13.49 -3.24 -8.34
N VAL A 409 -13.24 -1.93 -8.44
CA VAL A 409 -12.12 -1.41 -9.25
C VAL A 409 -10.78 -1.62 -8.56
N LEU A 410 -10.71 -1.39 -7.25
CA LEU A 410 -9.47 -1.63 -6.48
C LEU A 410 -9.12 -3.12 -6.39
N ASP A 411 -10.10 -4.01 -6.42
CA ASP A 411 -9.89 -5.47 -6.44
C ASP A 411 -9.14 -5.92 -7.70
N GLN A 412 -9.48 -5.36 -8.87
CA GLN A 412 -8.75 -5.64 -10.13
C GLN A 412 -7.24 -5.33 -9.98
N LEU A 413 -6.92 -4.21 -9.34
CA LEU A 413 -5.54 -3.78 -9.11
C LEU A 413 -4.80 -4.69 -8.11
N LEU A 414 -5.53 -5.32 -7.19
CA LEU A 414 -4.98 -6.26 -6.21
C LEU A 414 -4.78 -7.67 -6.79
N VAL A 415 -5.56 -8.10 -7.77
CA VAL A 415 -5.56 -9.48 -8.31
C VAL A 415 -4.56 -9.69 -9.44
N GLU A 416 -4.20 -8.66 -10.21
CA GLU A 416 -3.26 -8.80 -11.34
C GLU A 416 -1.83 -9.10 -10.86
N GLU A 417 -1.36 -10.34 -11.08
CA GLU A 417 0.05 -10.78 -11.03
C GLU A 417 0.69 -10.82 -12.42
#